data_AF-A0A317JGR3-F1
#
_entry.id   AF-A0A317JGR3-F1
#
_cell.length_a   1.000
_cell.length_b   1.000
_cell.length_c   1.000
_cell.angle_alpha   90.00
_cell.angle_beta   90.00
_cell.angle_gamma   90.00
#
_symmetry.space_group_name_H-M   'P 1'
#
loop_
_entity.id
_entity.type
_entity.pdbx_description
1 polymer ?
#
loop_
_entity_poly.entity_id
_entity_poly.type
_entity_poly.pdbx_seq_one_letter_code
_entity_poly.pdbx_strand_id
1 'polypeptide(L)' 'MGKKLYVGNLPYSVDDASLQARFAEYGTVTSAKV' A
#
# COMPACT_ATOMS: atom_id res chain seq x y z
N MET A 1 17.92 3.78 5.06
CA MET A 1 17.40 2.59 4.36
C MET A 1 15.89 2.70 4.22
N GLY A 2 15.37 2.99 3.03
CA GLY A 2 13.92 2.96 2.78
C GLY A 2 13.43 1.53 2.57
N LYS A 3 12.47 1.06 3.37
CA LYS A 3 11.81 -0.24 3.18
C LYS A 3 10.65 -0.03 2.18
N LYS A 4 10.80 -0.53 0.95
CA LYS A 4 9.71 -0.56 -0.04
C LYS A 4 9.14 -1.97 -0.08
N LEU A 5 7.81 -2.08 0.01
CA LEU A 5 7.08 -3.34 -0.12
C LEU A 5 6.40 -3.37 -1.49
N TYR A 6 6.52 -4.48 -2.19
CA TYR A 6 5.80 -4.72 -3.44
C TYR A 6 4.71 -5.75 -3.16
N VAL A 7 3.47 -5.40 -3.49
CA VAL A 7 2.31 -6.26 -3.27
C VAL A 7 1.74 -6.63 -4.63
N GLY A 8 1.79 -7.92 -4.97
CA GLY A 8 1.20 -8.46 -6.19
C GLY A 8 -0.16 -9.11 -5.92
N ASN A 9 -0.83 -9.55 -6.99
CA ASN A 9 -2.14 -10.22 -6.91
C ASN A 9 -3.25 -9.38 -6.25
N LEU A 10 -3.16 -8.05 -6.40
CA LEU A 10 -4.22 -7.15 -5.97
C LEU A 10 -5.33 -7.10 -7.04
N PRO A 11 -6.61 -7.10 -6.64
CA PRO A 11 -7.70 -6.90 -7.57
C PRO A 11 -7.67 -5.48 -8.14
N TYR A 12 -8.12 -5.29 -9.39
CA TYR A 12 -8.17 -3.98 -10.07
C TYR A 12 -9.01 -2.90 -9.35
N SER A 13 -9.84 -3.32 -8.39
CA SER A 13 -10.60 -2.43 -7.53
C SER A 13 -9.79 -1.81 -6.38
N VAL A 14 -8.55 -2.27 -6.17
CA VAL A 14 -7.67 -1.69 -5.16
C VAL A 14 -6.97 -0.48 -5.76
N ASP A 15 -7.21 0.65 -5.13
CA ASP A 15 -6.57 1.93 -5.39
C ASP A 15 -5.53 2.27 -4.29
N ASP A 16 -4.77 3.34 -4.52
CA ASP A 16 -3.71 3.79 -3.63
C ASP A 16 -4.25 4.14 -2.23
N ALA A 17 -5.45 4.71 -2.14
CA ALA A 17 -6.06 5.10 -0.87
C ALA A 17 -6.54 3.87 -0.08
N SER A 18 -7.11 2.87 -0.75
CA SER A 18 -7.44 1.57 -0.16
C SER A 18 -6.22 0.85 0.41
N LEU A 19 -5.10 0.85 -0.34
CA LEU A 19 -3.81 0.33 0.12
C LEU A 19 -3.31 1.12 1.33
N GLN A 20 -3.27 2.45 1.22
CA GLN A 20 -2.81 3.31 2.29
C GLN A 20 -3.62 3.11 3.58
N ALA A 21 -4.95 3.03 3.50
CA ALA A 21 -5.81 2.80 4.65
C ALA A 21 -5.58 1.43 5.31
N ARG A 22 -5.42 0.37 4.51
CA ARG A 22 -5.14 -0.98 5.04
C ARG A 22 -3.78 -1.08 5.72
N PHE A 23 -2.76 -0.46 5.12
CA PHE A 23 -1.41 -0.50 5.67
C PHE A 23 -1.16 0.54 6.77
N ALA A 24 -2.03 1.55 6.89
CA ALA A 24 -1.98 2.54 7.96
C ALA A 24 -2.11 1.91 9.36
N GLU A 25 -2.84 0.80 9.49
CA GLU A 25 -2.96 0.05 10.74
C GLU A 25 -1.62 -0.60 11.16
N TYR A 26 -0.80 -1.00 10.17
CA TYR A 26 0.49 -1.64 10.41
C TYR A 26 1.66 -0.65 10.48
N GLY A 27 1.47 0.59 10.05
CA GLY A 27 2.46 1.65 10.12
C GLY A 27 2.24 2.79 9.14
N THR A 28 3.12 3.78 9.17
CA THR A 28 3.02 4.95 8.29
C THR A 28 3.38 4.60 6.85
N VAL A 29 2.39 4.55 5.97
CA VAL A 29 2.57 4.42 4.53
C VAL A 29 3.06 5.76 3.97
N THR A 30 4.31 5.78 3.48
CA THR A 30 4.91 7.02 2.93
C THR A 30 4.53 7.25 1.46
N SER A 31 4.28 6.18 0.72
CA SER A 31 3.84 6.21 -0.67
C SER A 31 3.26 4.85 -1.06
N ALA A 32 2.00 4.86 -1.52
CA ALA A 32 1.38 3.73 -2.21
C ALA A 32 1.21 4.12 -3.68
N LYS A 33 1.50 3.19 -4.59
CA LYS A 33 1.25 3.33 -6.01
C LYS A 33 0.80 1.97 -6.54
N VAL A 34 -0.40 1.94 -7.12
CA VAL A 34 -0.93 0.79 -7.87
C VAL A 34 -0.41 0.78 -9.30
#